data_AF-A0A957FM05-F1
#
_entry.id   AF-A0A957FM05-F1
#
_cell.length_a   1.000
_cell.length_b   1.000
_cell.length_c   1.000
_cell.angle_alpha   90.00
_cell.angle_beta   90.00
_cell.angle_gamma   90.00
#
_symmetry.space_group_name_H-M   'P 1'
#
loop_
_entity.id
_entity.type
_entity.pdbx_description
1 polymer ?
#
loop_
_entity_poly.entity_id
_entity_poly.type
_entity_poly.pdbx_seq_one_letter_code
_entity_poly.pdbx_strand_id
1 'polypeptide(L)'
;MLYIPTIPMPDLAAQTAVREKQERLPKPLGSLAVLETLTLRLAAMTGQTTLRFPRKGVVITAGDNGVWQEFGTNDTSLSTAVRVQNIAHGRAPINALALQVGATITL
;
A
#
# COMPACT_ATOMS: atom_id res chain seq x y z
N MET A 1 15.04 3.70 25.24
CA MET A 1 14.64 2.31 24.90
C MET A 1 13.51 2.41 23.88
N LEU A 2 13.69 1.84 22.68
CA LEU A 2 12.70 1.94 21.61
C LEU A 2 11.57 0.93 21.89
N TYR A 3 10.33 1.42 22.01
CA TYR A 3 9.17 0.54 22.18
C TYR A 3 8.74 0.01 20.81
N ILE A 4 8.75 -1.31 20.65
CA ILE A 4 8.20 -1.99 19.48
C ILE A 4 6.88 -2.63 19.92
N PRO A 5 5.73 -2.16 19.42
CA PRO A 5 4.44 -2.75 19.77
C PRO A 5 4.34 -4.17 19.21
N THR A 6 3.62 -5.04 19.92
CA THR A 6 3.26 -6.37 19.41
C THR A 6 2.30 -6.23 18.24
N ILE A 7 2.58 -6.93 17.14
CA ILE A 7 1.67 -6.98 15.99
C ILE A 7 0.51 -7.92 16.37
N PRO A 8 -0.76 -7.45 16.36
CA PRO A 8 -1.90 -8.28 16.72
C PRO A 8 -2.15 -9.37 15.67
N MET A 9 -2.75 -10.47 16.09
CA MET A 9 -3.24 -11.50 15.18
C MET A 9 -4.45 -10.97 14.37
N PRO A 10 -4.67 -11.44 13.14
CA PRO A 10 -5.84 -11.06 12.36
C PRO A 10 -7.17 -11.46 13.02
N ASP A 11 -8.21 -10.65 12.85
CA ASP A 11 -9.56 -10.92 13.33
C ASP A 11 -10.29 -11.92 12.41
N LEU A 12 -10.30 -13.19 12.83
CA LEU A 12 -10.94 -14.27 12.09
C LEU A 12 -12.48 -14.20 12.12
N ALA A 13 -13.07 -13.53 13.12
CA ALA A 13 -14.52 -13.35 13.19
C ALA A 13 -14.96 -12.32 12.14
N ALA A 14 -14.26 -11.19 12.03
CA ALA A 14 -14.50 -10.21 10.97
C ALA A 14 -14.31 -10.80 9.57
N GLN A 15 -13.27 -11.62 9.38
CA GLN A 15 -13.05 -12.35 8.13
C GLN A 15 -14.23 -13.26 7.78
N THR A 16 -14.68 -14.08 8.73
CA THR A 16 -15.81 -15.02 8.53
C THR A 16 -17.09 -14.27 8.20
N ALA A 17 -17.41 -13.20 8.94
CA ALA A 17 -18.59 -12.39 8.69
C ALA A 17 -18.60 -11.75 7.27
N VAL A 18 -17.44 -11.31 6.77
CA VAL A 18 -17.32 -10.80 5.39
C VAL A 18 -17.46 -11.92 4.35
N ARG A 19 -16.97 -13.13 4.64
CA ARG A 19 -17.16 -14.30 3.76
C ARG A 19 -18.63 -14.63 3.60
N GLU A 20 -19.35 -14.79 4.71
CA GLU A 20 -20.79 -15.09 4.72
C GLU A 20 -21.58 -13.99 3.99
N LYS A 21 -21.21 -12.72 4.18
CA LYS A 21 -21.82 -11.61 3.45
C LYS A 21 -21.60 -11.72 1.93
N GLN A 22 -20.40 -12.11 1.50
CA GLN A 22 -20.08 -12.26 0.07
C GLN A 22 -20.80 -13.44 -0.57
N GLU A 23 -20.97 -14.56 0.14
CA GLU A 23 -21.68 -15.76 -0.33
C GLU A 23 -23.17 -15.51 -0.54
N ARG A 24 -23.75 -14.49 0.13
CA ARG A 24 -25.15 -14.07 -0.03
C ARG A 24 -25.37 -13.04 -1.14
N LEU A 25 -24.31 -12.53 -1.78
CA LEU A 25 -24.45 -11.60 -2.90
C LEU A 25 -25.03 -12.33 -4.12
N PRO A 26 -25.83 -11.66 -4.98
CA PRO A 26 -26.36 -12.25 -6.20
C PRO A 26 -25.25 -12.38 -7.28
N LYS A 27 -24.28 -13.28 -7.03
CA LYS A 27 -23.13 -13.59 -7.89
C LYS A 27 -22.82 -15.10 -7.80
N PRO A 28 -22.28 -15.74 -8.86
CA PRO A 28 -21.71 -17.07 -8.71
C PRO A 28 -20.59 -17.06 -7.65
N LEU A 29 -20.48 -18.14 -6.88
CA LEU A 29 -19.43 -18.25 -5.86
C LEU A 29 -18.05 -18.14 -6.52
N GLY A 30 -17.18 -17.29 -5.95
CA GLY A 30 -15.82 -17.06 -6.46
C GLY A 30 -15.71 -16.20 -7.71
N SER A 31 -16.81 -15.70 -8.28
CA SER A 31 -16.77 -14.97 -9.57
C SER A 31 -16.00 -13.64 -9.53
N LEU A 32 -15.74 -13.07 -8.35
CA LEU A 32 -14.94 -11.84 -8.21
C LEU A 32 -13.46 -12.11 -7.93
N ALA A 33 -13.04 -13.38 -7.91
CA ALA A 33 -11.66 -13.83 -7.79
C ALA A 33 -10.87 -13.11 -6.68
N VAL A 34 -9.86 -12.33 -7.05
CA VAL A 34 -8.96 -11.63 -6.12
C VAL A 34 -9.70 -10.63 -5.23
N LEU A 35 -10.83 -10.05 -5.68
CA LEU A 35 -11.60 -9.13 -4.85
C LEU A 35 -12.24 -9.84 -3.63
N GLU A 36 -12.61 -11.11 -3.77
CA GLU A 36 -13.19 -11.86 -2.66
C GLU A 36 -12.14 -12.12 -1.59
N THR A 37 -10.95 -12.55 -1.98
CA THR A 37 -9.85 -12.84 -1.03
C THR A 37 -9.26 -11.56 -0.43
N LEU A 38 -9.18 -10.46 -1.21
CA LEU A 38 -8.69 -9.17 -0.73
C LEU A 38 -9.56 -8.59 0.38
N THR A 39 -10.89 -8.61 0.20
CA THR A 39 -11.83 -8.06 1.19
C THR A 39 -11.82 -8.86 2.49
N LEU A 40 -11.65 -10.19 2.42
CA LEU A 40 -11.46 -11.04 3.60
C LEU A 40 -10.20 -10.67 4.38
N ARG A 41 -9.07 -10.50 3.69
CA ARG A 41 -7.79 -10.11 4.32
C ARG A 41 -7.90 -8.71 4.96
N LEU A 42 -8.52 -7.76 4.28
CA LEU A 42 -8.74 -6.41 4.80
C LEU A 42 -9.67 -6.42 6.02
N ALA A 43 -10.72 -7.24 6.04
CA ALA A 43 -11.59 -7.40 7.20
C ALA A 43 -10.82 -7.95 8.40
N ALA A 44 -10.00 -8.98 8.19
CA ALA A 44 -9.16 -9.55 9.24
C ALA A 44 -8.13 -8.56 9.79
N MET A 45 -7.55 -7.72 8.93
CA MET A 45 -6.58 -6.69 9.35
C MET A 45 -7.23 -5.53 10.10
N THR A 46 -8.47 -5.16 9.74
CA THR A 46 -9.15 -3.97 10.28
C THR A 46 -10.14 -4.29 11.39
N GLY A 47 -10.54 -5.55 11.56
CA GLY A 47 -11.67 -5.94 12.41
C GLY A 47 -13.03 -5.44 11.92
N GLN A 48 -13.11 -4.94 10.67
CA GLN A 48 -14.32 -4.31 10.13
C GLN A 48 -14.98 -5.17 9.06
N THR A 49 -16.31 -5.27 9.13
CA THR A 49 -17.12 -5.96 8.11
C THR A 49 -17.63 -5.04 7.01
N THR A 50 -17.52 -3.72 7.22
CA THR A 50 -17.80 -2.68 6.22
C THR A 50 -16.53 -1.87 5.99
N LEU A 51 -15.84 -2.19 4.91
CA LEU A 51 -14.52 -1.64 4.60
C LEU A 51 -14.64 -0.25 3.97
N ARG A 52 -13.99 0.76 4.56
CA ARG A 52 -13.85 2.10 3.98
C ARG A 52 -12.42 2.62 4.24
N PHE A 53 -11.79 3.15 3.19
CA PHE A 53 -10.42 3.68 3.25
C PHE A 53 -10.37 5.13 2.75
N PRO A 54 -10.90 6.10 3.53
CA PRO A 54 -10.94 7.51 3.12
C PRO A 54 -9.56 8.18 3.11
N ARG A 55 -8.60 7.62 3.87
CA ARG A 55 -7.22 8.11 3.93
C ARG A 55 -6.29 7.00 3.47
N LYS A 56 -5.48 7.31 2.46
CA LYS A 56 -4.48 6.42 1.87
C LYS A 56 -3.19 7.21 1.75
N GLY A 57 -2.05 6.55 1.95
CA GLY A 57 -0.74 7.18 1.90
C GLY A 57 0.29 6.26 1.27
N VAL A 58 1.25 6.87 0.57
CA VAL A 58 2.46 6.23 0.08
C VAL A 58 3.64 6.85 0.82
N VAL A 59 4.39 6.03 1.55
CA VAL A 59 5.63 6.45 2.21
C VAL A 59 6.80 6.04 1.31
N ILE A 60 7.64 6.99 0.95
CA ILE A 60 8.79 6.78 0.06
C ILE A 60 10.04 7.06 0.85
N THR A 61 10.75 6.00 1.21
CA THR A 61 12.08 6.12 1.83
C THR A 61 13.14 6.09 0.74
N ALA A 62 14.09 7.01 0.79
CA ALA A 62 15.18 7.11 -0.17
C ALA A 62 16.53 7.10 0.54
N GLY A 63 17.49 6.35 -0.03
CA GLY A 63 18.85 6.26 0.48
C GLY A 63 19.81 5.83 -0.62
N ASP A 64 21.01 6.41 -0.61
CA ASP A 64 22.08 6.04 -1.53
C ASP A 64 22.80 4.76 -1.08
N ASN A 65 23.40 4.05 -2.03
CA ASN A 65 24.11 2.80 -1.79
C ASN A 65 25.56 2.94 -2.27
N GLY A 66 26.54 2.65 -1.40
CA GLY A 66 27.97 2.83 -1.71
C GLY A 66 28.47 2.03 -2.93
N VAL A 67 27.89 0.85 -3.17
CA VAL A 67 28.18 -0.02 -4.33
C VAL A 67 27.94 0.67 -5.69
N TRP A 68 27.13 1.74 -5.71
CA TRP A 68 26.93 2.57 -6.90
C TRP A 68 28.21 3.22 -7.41
N GLN A 69 29.18 3.50 -6.54
CA GLN A 69 30.47 4.07 -6.94
C GLN A 69 31.31 3.08 -7.77
N GLU A 70 31.14 1.78 -7.55
CA GLU A 70 31.91 0.74 -8.23
C GLU A 70 31.24 0.27 -9.53
N PHE A 71 29.91 0.13 -9.54
CA PHE A 71 29.18 -0.51 -10.65
C PHE A 71 28.02 0.32 -11.20
N GLY A 72 27.79 1.52 -10.65
CA GLY A 72 26.74 2.41 -11.08
C GLY A 72 27.08 3.15 -12.37
N THR A 73 26.11 3.91 -12.85
CA THR A 73 26.31 4.87 -13.94
C THR A 73 26.65 6.25 -13.39
N ASN A 74 27.45 7.01 -14.14
CA ASN A 74 27.78 8.40 -13.84
C ASN A 74 26.68 9.39 -14.27
N ASP A 75 25.54 8.90 -14.75
CA ASP A 75 24.38 9.73 -15.08
C ASP A 75 23.73 10.31 -13.82
N THR A 76 24.04 11.59 -13.55
CA THR A 76 23.53 12.34 -12.40
C THR A 76 22.00 12.50 -12.39
N SER A 77 21.33 12.38 -13.55
CA SER A 77 19.87 12.43 -13.63
C SER A 77 19.18 11.26 -12.92
N LEU A 78 19.93 10.16 -12.71
CA LEU A 78 19.46 8.97 -12.02
C LEU A 78 19.73 8.99 -10.51
N SER A 79 20.40 10.02 -10.00
CA SER A 79 20.73 10.13 -8.58
C SER A 79 19.48 10.12 -7.69
N THR A 80 19.62 9.55 -6.49
CA THR A 80 18.54 9.52 -5.48
C THR A 80 18.03 10.92 -5.17
N ALA A 81 18.93 11.90 -5.04
CA ALA A 81 18.58 13.30 -4.79
C ALA A 81 17.66 13.89 -5.88
N VAL A 82 18.01 13.71 -7.16
CA VAL A 82 17.19 14.20 -8.28
C VAL A 82 15.83 13.51 -8.30
N ARG A 83 15.76 12.20 -8.03
CA ARG A 83 14.50 11.45 -7.95
C ARG A 83 13.60 11.96 -6.82
N VAL A 84 14.16 12.17 -5.63
CA VAL A 84 13.43 12.72 -4.47
C VAL A 84 12.92 14.13 -4.77
N GLN A 85 13.75 14.99 -5.38
CA GLN A 85 13.32 16.33 -5.80
C GLN A 85 12.17 16.28 -6.81
N ASN A 86 12.22 15.36 -7.79
CA ASN A 86 11.13 15.20 -8.74
C ASN A 86 9.82 14.76 -8.07
N ILE A 87 9.89 13.86 -7.08
CA ILE A 87 8.71 13.46 -6.31
C ILE A 87 8.18 14.64 -5.47
N ALA A 88 9.06 15.38 -4.80
CA ALA A 88 8.70 16.55 -3.99
C ALA A 88 8.02 17.65 -4.84
N HIS A 89 8.46 17.81 -6.10
CA HIS A 89 7.88 18.75 -7.04
C HIS A 89 6.64 18.22 -7.79
N GLY A 90 6.15 17.01 -7.48
CA GLY A 90 4.95 16.47 -8.13
C GLY A 90 5.19 15.93 -9.54
N ARG A 91 6.43 15.73 -9.96
CA ARG A 91 6.82 15.42 -11.36
C ARG A 91 7.14 13.95 -11.60
N ALA A 92 7.06 13.10 -10.59
CA ALA A 92 7.32 11.66 -10.74
C ALA A 92 6.02 10.88 -11.05
N PRO A 93 6.10 9.72 -11.71
CA PRO A 93 4.93 8.88 -11.99
C PRO A 93 4.09 8.53 -10.74
N ILE A 94 4.75 8.36 -9.59
CA ILE A 94 4.06 8.08 -8.33
C ILE A 94 3.12 9.22 -7.90
N ASN A 95 3.45 10.48 -8.21
CA ASN A 95 2.58 11.61 -7.92
C ASN A 95 1.26 11.51 -8.71
N ALA A 96 1.34 11.17 -10.00
CA ALA A 96 0.16 10.99 -10.84
C ALA A 96 -0.72 9.83 -10.33
N LEU A 97 -0.12 8.69 -9.98
CA LEU A 97 -0.85 7.53 -9.46
C LEU A 97 -1.48 7.82 -8.10
N ALA A 98 -0.75 8.48 -7.19
CA ALA A 98 -1.27 8.86 -5.87
C ALA A 98 -2.46 9.82 -6.00
N LEU A 99 -2.36 10.81 -6.90
CA LEU A 99 -3.46 11.73 -7.19
C LEU A 99 -4.70 11.00 -7.72
N GLN A 100 -4.52 10.09 -8.70
CA GLN A 100 -5.61 9.33 -9.31
C GLN A 100 -6.42 8.53 -8.28
N VAL A 101 -5.76 8.01 -7.24
CA VAL A 101 -6.42 7.22 -6.19
C VAL A 101 -6.73 8.03 -4.93
N GLY A 102 -6.40 9.33 -4.88
CA GLY A 102 -6.57 10.16 -3.68
C GLY A 102 -5.72 9.72 -2.50
N ALA A 103 -4.46 9.34 -2.73
CA ALA A 103 -3.48 9.03 -1.70
C ALA A 103 -2.51 10.21 -1.49
N THR A 104 -2.08 10.41 -0.24
CA THR A 104 -1.00 11.36 0.08
C THR A 104 0.37 10.72 -0.16
N ILE A 105 1.39 11.52 -0.42
CA ILE A 105 2.78 11.06 -0.47
C ILE A 105 3.56 11.67 0.70
N THR A 106 4.32 10.84 1.40
CA THR A 106 5.28 11.25 2.42
C THR A 106 6.67 10.79 1.97
N LEU A 107 7.61 11.72 1.87
CA LEU A 107 9.03 11.47 1.62
C LEU A 107 9.80 11.35 2.94
#